data_AF-A0A3F3HGP5-F1
#
_entry.id   AF-A0A3F3HGP5-F1
#
_cell.length_a   1.000
_cell.length_b   1.000
_cell.length_c   1.000
_cell.angle_alpha   90.00
_cell.angle_beta   90.00
_cell.angle_gamma   90.00
#
_symmetry.space_group_name_H-M   'P 1'
#
loop_
_entity.id
_entity.type
_entity.pdbx_description
1 polymer ?
#
loop_
_entity_poly.entity_id
_entity_poly.type
_entity_poly.pdbx_seq_one_letter_code
_entity_poly.pdbx_strand_id
1 'polypeptide(L)'
;GTQPTDAQKADPNYMTGYNAAQKAADNGAQAFLNGQAHPDDSTPTGKAAAAAYDAAKKGYTDAAADAQSGKEPTDAQKADPSYMKGYQAYKDSQTGYTGAGTDTKPAADAPQAAQDAYNGAIAGAKDGAAGAPKESDLATKSQAYQDAYNKAYDDAAAGAKAGYQDGSQSGTPTDLTNKSAIYKQAYAAAKAKADAEATAGAADFAQGKSAPTTATAASQYGYDRAKAGFDDANAGKPAQSTDAAYMAGYNAGLKHYTTVNNTAQDDALSGKGRQDANLDDADKAAYDQAYARTIAGLNDGANGAAKAYPDDANYLKGYAAGQAVKALLADKQNNTKTAVDDQASYDLANQAYLQAQDDVKNGRAKAPNNQNPVYVLAYDLAYDQLLKEKEAQGTATSAEPTATTTTDNVTPATKSSVLPATGEETTAANNSGLILGLAASFLGLFAAAKRNKRDEK
;
A
#
# COMPACT_ATOMS: atom_id res chain seq x y z
N GLY A 1 46.72 8.71 47.21
CA GLY A 1 47.97 9.18 47.86
C GLY A 1 48.12 8.53 49.22
N THR A 2 49.35 8.27 49.66
CA THR A 2 49.61 7.70 51.01
C THR A 2 49.17 8.68 52.09
N GLN A 3 48.51 8.18 53.14
CA GLN A 3 48.08 9.03 54.25
C GLN A 3 49.29 9.73 54.90
N PRO A 4 49.13 10.99 55.35
CA PRO A 4 50.16 11.66 56.15
C PRO A 4 50.53 10.83 57.38
N THR A 5 51.82 10.76 57.68
CA THR A 5 52.34 10.22 58.95
C THR A 5 51.92 11.09 60.13
N ASP A 6 51.99 10.58 61.36
CA ASP A 6 51.57 11.36 62.54
C ASP A 6 52.46 12.59 62.78
N ALA A 7 53.74 12.52 62.41
CA ALA A 7 54.64 13.67 62.41
C ALA A 7 54.23 14.74 61.37
N GLN A 8 53.77 14.31 60.19
CA GLN A 8 53.28 15.22 59.14
C GLN A 8 51.93 15.85 59.48
N LYS A 9 51.05 15.13 60.19
CA LYS A 9 49.79 15.68 60.69
C LYS A 9 50.01 16.76 61.75
N ALA A 10 51.09 16.67 62.52
CA ALA A 10 51.45 17.63 63.55
C ALA A 10 52.07 18.94 63.00
N ASP A 11 52.46 18.99 61.72
CA ASP A 11 52.98 20.18 61.05
C ASP A 11 51.86 20.94 60.31
N PRO A 12 51.48 22.15 60.76
CA PRO A 12 50.42 22.95 60.13
C PRO A 12 50.72 23.35 58.69
N ASN A 13 51.98 23.57 58.32
CA ASN A 13 52.38 23.96 56.97
C ASN A 13 52.26 22.78 56.01
N TYR A 14 52.68 21.59 56.45
CA TYR A 14 52.48 20.35 55.71
C TYR A 14 50.99 20.10 55.45
N MET A 15 50.16 20.15 56.49
CA MET A 15 48.72 19.90 56.35
C MET A 15 48.01 20.94 55.48
N THR A 16 48.45 22.21 55.51
CA THR A 16 47.95 23.25 54.60
C THR A 16 48.25 22.91 53.13
N GLY A 17 49.49 22.54 52.82
CA GLY A 17 49.88 22.12 51.47
C GLY A 17 49.18 20.84 51.01
N TYR A 18 49.06 19.85 51.91
CA TYR A 18 48.36 18.59 51.65
C TYR A 18 46.86 18.80 51.36
N ASN A 19 46.19 19.66 52.12
CA ASN A 19 44.78 20.00 51.88
C ASN A 19 44.59 20.80 50.59
N ALA A 20 45.51 21.73 50.29
CA ALA A 20 45.48 22.48 49.03
C ALA A 20 45.66 21.55 47.81
N ALA A 21 46.56 20.57 47.90
CA ALA A 21 46.77 19.56 46.86
C ALA A 21 45.55 18.65 46.68
N GLN A 22 44.91 18.19 47.76
CA GLN A 22 43.66 17.42 47.68
C GLN A 22 42.53 18.19 47.01
N LYS A 23 42.31 19.45 47.42
CA LYS A 23 41.30 20.31 46.79
C LYS A 23 41.61 20.55 45.31
N ALA A 24 42.88 20.75 44.96
CA ALA A 24 43.30 20.90 43.57
C ALA A 24 43.05 19.62 42.75
N ALA A 25 43.35 18.45 43.32
CA ALA A 25 43.03 17.16 42.70
C ALA A 25 41.51 16.99 42.49
N ASP A 26 40.68 17.31 43.48
CA ASP A 26 39.22 17.28 43.35
C ASP A 26 38.72 18.19 42.22
N ASN A 27 39.25 19.42 42.16
CA ASN A 27 38.94 20.36 41.09
C ASN A 27 39.39 19.85 39.71
N GLY A 28 40.56 19.21 39.63
CA GLY A 28 41.09 18.64 38.39
C GLY A 28 40.24 17.49 37.86
N ALA A 29 39.84 16.56 38.73
CA ALA A 29 38.91 15.50 38.35
C ALA A 29 37.55 16.08 37.92
N GLN A 30 37.02 17.08 38.63
CA GLN A 30 35.76 17.74 38.27
C GLN A 30 35.86 18.50 36.94
N ALA A 31 37.01 19.11 36.65
CA ALA A 31 37.27 19.78 35.37
C ALA A 31 37.11 18.81 34.20
N PHE A 32 37.65 17.59 34.30
CA PHE A 32 37.41 16.54 33.31
C PHE A 32 35.92 16.20 33.18
N LEU A 33 35.25 15.92 34.30
CA LEU A 33 33.84 15.52 34.31
C LEU A 33 32.90 16.59 33.72
N ASN A 34 33.26 17.86 33.85
CA ASN A 34 32.50 18.99 33.34
C ASN A 34 32.90 19.41 31.91
N GLY A 35 33.84 18.71 31.26
CA GLY A 35 34.32 19.08 29.92
C GLY A 35 35.18 20.34 29.89
N GLN A 36 35.77 20.73 31.01
CA GLN A 36 36.68 21.87 31.08
C GLN A 36 38.06 21.53 30.50
N ALA A 37 38.81 22.56 30.14
CA ALA A 37 40.18 22.41 29.68
C ALA A 37 41.06 21.75 30.75
N HIS A 38 42.07 21.01 30.29
CA HIS A 38 43.06 20.41 31.17
C HIS A 38 43.75 21.49 32.02
N PRO A 39 43.86 21.32 33.36
CA PRO A 39 44.50 22.30 34.24
C PRO A 39 45.95 22.62 33.86
N ASP A 40 46.39 23.86 34.07
CA ASP A 40 47.80 24.25 33.94
C ASP A 40 48.64 23.58 35.04
N ASP A 41 49.75 22.96 34.65
CA ASP A 41 50.64 22.17 35.52
C ASP A 41 51.90 22.94 35.95
N SER A 42 51.94 24.25 35.69
CA SER A 42 53.08 25.11 36.04
C SER A 42 53.32 25.29 37.55
N THR A 43 52.31 25.02 38.38
CA THR A 43 52.36 25.16 39.85
C THR A 43 52.20 23.81 40.56
N PRO A 44 52.65 23.65 41.82
CA PRO A 44 52.45 22.40 42.57
C PRO A 44 50.97 21.98 42.69
N THR A 45 50.06 22.94 42.90
CA THR A 45 48.61 22.68 42.89
C THR A 45 48.08 22.39 41.49
N GLY A 46 48.63 23.06 40.47
CA GLY A 46 48.36 22.79 39.06
C GLY A 46 48.69 21.35 38.66
N LYS A 47 49.87 20.85 39.05
CA LYS A 47 50.27 19.45 38.84
C LYS A 47 49.32 18.46 39.50
N ALA A 48 48.87 18.74 40.72
CA ALA A 48 47.91 17.90 41.42
C ALA A 48 46.55 17.88 40.69
N ALA A 49 46.09 19.02 40.17
CA ALA A 49 44.87 19.11 39.38
C ALA A 49 45.00 18.38 38.03
N ALA A 50 46.09 18.59 37.29
CA ALA A 50 46.40 17.91 36.03
C ALA A 50 46.44 16.38 36.20
N ALA A 51 47.18 15.89 37.20
CA ALA A 51 47.25 14.45 37.48
C ALA A 51 45.88 13.84 37.81
N ALA A 52 45.04 14.56 38.55
CA ALA A 52 43.68 14.12 38.86
C ALA A 52 42.73 14.18 37.66
N TYR A 53 42.89 15.17 36.78
CA TYR A 53 42.19 15.24 35.50
C TYR A 53 42.50 14.00 34.66
N ASP A 54 43.78 13.67 34.51
CA ASP A 54 44.23 12.51 33.73
C ASP A 54 43.80 11.19 34.36
N ALA A 55 43.86 11.07 35.70
CA ALA A 55 43.38 9.90 36.41
C ALA A 55 41.87 9.69 36.20
N ALA A 56 41.06 10.75 36.31
CA ALA A 56 39.63 10.69 36.05
C ALA A 56 39.33 10.35 34.60
N LYS A 57 40.04 10.95 33.65
CA LYS A 57 39.94 10.62 32.23
C LYS A 57 40.23 9.14 31.98
N LYS A 58 41.32 8.62 32.56
CA LYS A 58 41.68 7.20 32.46
C LYS A 58 40.62 6.30 33.10
N GLY A 59 40.10 6.67 34.26
CA GLY A 59 39.03 5.93 34.93
C GLY A 59 37.77 5.82 34.09
N TYR A 60 37.40 6.91 33.41
CA TYR A 60 36.27 6.93 32.48
C TYR A 60 36.51 6.02 31.27
N THR A 61 37.67 6.12 30.62
CA THR A 61 38.00 5.27 29.45
C THR A 61 38.10 3.80 29.80
N ASP A 62 38.70 3.48 30.95
CA ASP A 62 38.82 2.11 31.44
C ASP A 62 37.43 1.53 31.76
N ALA A 63 36.53 2.30 32.37
CA ALA A 63 35.15 1.88 32.64
C ALA A 63 34.38 1.51 31.37
N ALA A 64 34.60 2.25 30.28
CA ALA A 64 33.99 1.96 28.99
C ALA A 64 34.48 0.63 28.40
N ALA A 65 35.79 0.36 28.48
CA ALA A 65 36.37 -0.91 28.05
C ALA A 65 35.93 -2.08 28.96
N ASP A 66 35.97 -1.87 30.26
CA ASP A 66 35.62 -2.86 31.28
C ASP A 66 34.13 -3.26 31.20
N ALA A 67 33.24 -2.35 30.81
CA ALA A 67 31.83 -2.67 30.55
C ALA A 67 31.62 -3.66 29.40
N GLN A 68 32.54 -3.72 28.43
CA GLN A 68 32.50 -4.68 27.33
C GLN A 68 33.10 -6.03 27.73
N SER A 69 34.17 -6.03 28.52
CA SER A 69 34.89 -7.25 28.90
C SER A 69 34.44 -7.86 30.24
N GLY A 70 33.60 -7.17 31.02
CA GLY A 70 33.19 -7.58 32.37
C GLY A 70 34.32 -7.51 33.39
N LYS A 71 35.33 -6.66 33.16
CA LYS A 71 36.50 -6.53 34.05
C LYS A 71 36.21 -5.53 35.18
N GLU A 72 36.86 -5.70 36.32
CA GLU A 72 36.82 -4.73 37.42
C GLU A 72 38.13 -3.96 37.58
N PRO A 73 38.10 -2.75 38.17
CA PRO A 73 39.30 -2.02 38.55
C PRO A 73 40.16 -2.82 39.54
N THR A 74 41.48 -2.75 39.35
CA THR A 74 42.47 -3.29 40.29
C THR A 74 42.45 -2.55 41.63
N ASP A 75 43.01 -3.15 42.68
CA ASP A 75 43.07 -2.52 44.01
C ASP A 75 43.81 -1.17 43.98
N ALA A 76 44.86 -1.05 43.17
CA ALA A 76 45.58 0.21 42.98
C ALA A 76 44.70 1.29 42.34
N GLN A 77 43.86 0.93 41.38
CA GLN A 77 42.89 1.83 40.76
C GLN A 77 41.75 2.21 41.72
N LYS A 78 41.26 1.25 42.52
CA LYS A 78 40.26 1.49 43.57
C LYS A 78 40.78 2.45 44.65
N ALA A 79 42.08 2.44 44.91
CA ALA A 79 42.75 3.34 45.85
C ALA A 79 43.02 4.76 45.31
N ASP A 80 42.74 5.02 44.02
CA ASP A 80 42.83 6.35 43.40
C ASP A 80 41.42 7.00 43.32
N PRO A 81 41.12 8.01 44.16
CA PRO A 81 39.81 8.64 44.17
C PRO A 81 39.46 9.34 42.85
N SER A 82 40.44 9.93 42.16
CA SER A 82 40.20 10.63 40.90
C SER A 82 39.88 9.66 39.78
N TYR A 83 40.61 8.55 39.72
CA TYR A 83 40.27 7.42 38.84
C TYR A 83 38.85 6.93 39.09
N MET A 84 38.49 6.66 40.35
CA MET A 84 37.16 6.13 40.69
C MET A 84 36.03 7.13 40.40
N LYS A 85 36.26 8.44 40.51
CA LYS A 85 35.30 9.46 40.06
C LYS A 85 35.01 9.36 38.56
N GLY A 86 36.06 9.23 37.74
CA GLY A 86 35.90 9.00 36.30
C GLY A 86 35.19 7.70 35.96
N TYR A 87 35.56 6.62 36.66
CA TYR A 87 34.95 5.30 36.49
C TYR A 87 33.45 5.30 36.83
N GLN A 88 33.08 5.97 37.92
CA GLN A 88 31.67 6.13 38.30
C GLN A 88 30.91 7.04 37.35
N ALA A 89 31.52 8.12 36.86
CA ALA A 89 30.90 9.01 35.89
C ALA A 89 30.51 8.30 34.58
N TYR A 90 31.31 7.33 34.12
CA TYR A 90 30.89 6.48 32.99
C TYR A 90 29.63 5.67 33.33
N LYS A 91 29.58 5.02 34.48
CA LYS A 91 28.37 4.28 34.92
C LYS A 91 27.14 5.17 35.04
N ASP A 92 27.31 6.37 35.60
CA ASP A 92 26.26 7.38 35.71
C ASP A 92 25.80 7.83 34.32
N SER A 93 26.72 7.99 33.36
CA SER A 93 26.39 8.32 31.97
C SER A 93 25.55 7.24 31.29
N GLN A 94 25.77 5.97 31.58
CA GLN A 94 24.93 4.87 31.08
C GLN A 94 23.49 4.94 31.62
N THR A 95 23.33 5.39 32.87
CA THR A 95 22.00 5.66 33.45
C THR A 95 21.31 6.79 32.71
N GLY A 96 22.02 7.90 32.47
CA GLY A 96 21.50 9.04 31.70
C GLY A 96 21.08 8.66 30.27
N TYR A 97 21.93 7.90 29.57
CA TYR A 97 21.63 7.38 28.24
C TYR A 97 20.38 6.50 28.21
N THR A 98 20.28 5.55 29.15
CA THR A 98 19.13 4.65 29.24
C THR A 98 17.85 5.43 29.55
N GLY A 99 17.94 6.40 30.47
CA GLY A 99 16.83 7.28 30.80
C GLY A 99 16.33 8.10 29.61
N ALA A 100 17.21 8.58 28.73
CA ALA A 100 16.81 9.28 27.52
C ALA A 100 15.99 8.39 26.57
N GLY A 101 16.34 7.11 26.45
CA GLY A 101 15.56 6.16 25.65
C GLY A 101 14.20 5.78 26.25
N THR A 102 13.94 6.10 27.52
CA THR A 102 12.67 5.80 28.21
C THR A 102 11.98 7.06 28.72
N ASP A 103 12.35 8.24 28.22
CA ASP A 103 11.86 9.56 28.66
C ASP A 103 11.91 9.75 30.19
N THR A 104 12.87 9.10 30.84
CA THR A 104 13.06 9.13 32.28
C THR A 104 14.17 10.12 32.62
N LYS A 105 13.77 11.39 32.77
CA LYS A 105 14.70 12.47 33.09
C LYS A 105 15.39 12.22 34.45
N PRO A 106 16.73 12.36 34.54
CA PRO A 106 17.42 12.37 35.82
C PRO A 106 16.89 13.45 36.78
N ALA A 107 16.86 13.11 38.07
CA ALA A 107 16.56 14.05 39.15
C ALA A 107 17.54 15.24 39.14
N ALA A 108 17.13 16.37 39.70
CA ALA A 108 17.93 17.60 39.67
C ALA A 108 19.28 17.48 40.40
N ASP A 109 19.35 16.59 41.40
CA ASP A 109 20.52 16.25 42.20
C ASP A 109 21.28 15.03 41.69
N ALA A 110 20.87 14.44 40.55
CA ALA A 110 21.60 13.35 39.92
C ALA A 110 23.02 13.78 39.55
N PRO A 111 23.99 12.84 39.50
CA PRO A 111 25.36 13.16 39.08
C PRO A 111 25.40 13.88 37.74
N GLN A 112 26.28 14.88 37.61
CA GLN A 112 26.40 15.70 36.38
C GLN A 112 26.56 14.84 35.13
N ALA A 113 27.35 13.76 35.19
CA ALA A 113 27.55 12.85 34.08
C ALA A 113 26.25 12.17 33.60
N ALA A 114 25.31 11.87 34.51
CA ALA A 114 24.00 11.34 34.14
C ALA A 114 23.12 12.41 33.47
N GLN A 115 23.15 13.65 33.97
CA GLN A 115 22.42 14.77 33.37
C GLN A 115 22.93 15.11 31.97
N ASP A 116 24.25 15.19 31.83
CA ASP A 116 24.95 15.46 30.58
C ASP A 116 24.69 14.35 29.56
N ALA A 117 24.79 13.09 29.96
CA ALA A 117 24.50 11.96 29.08
C ALA A 117 23.03 11.92 28.65
N TYR A 118 22.09 12.23 29.54
CA TYR A 118 20.68 12.34 29.16
C TYR A 118 20.48 13.43 28.11
N ASN A 119 21.00 14.64 28.34
CA ASN A 119 20.88 15.75 27.40
C ASN A 119 21.56 15.44 26.06
N GLY A 120 22.74 14.84 26.09
CA GLY A 120 23.48 14.40 24.91
C GLY A 120 22.70 13.37 24.12
N ALA A 121 22.15 12.35 24.79
CA ALA A 121 21.36 11.31 24.13
C ALA A 121 20.07 11.87 23.50
N ILE A 122 19.37 12.80 24.15
CA ILE A 122 18.18 13.44 23.57
C ILE A 122 18.54 14.25 22.31
N ALA A 123 19.60 15.05 22.36
CA ALA A 123 20.07 15.83 21.21
C ALA A 123 20.53 14.93 20.06
N GLY A 124 21.35 13.92 20.37
CA GLY A 124 21.84 12.95 19.40
C GLY A 124 20.71 12.16 18.76
N ALA A 125 19.76 11.66 19.54
CA ALA A 125 18.60 10.92 19.02
C ALA A 125 17.77 11.77 18.05
N LYS A 126 17.54 13.05 18.39
CA LYS A 126 16.80 13.98 17.55
C LYS A 126 17.52 14.21 16.21
N ASP A 127 18.81 14.50 16.25
CA ASP A 127 19.60 14.77 15.03
C ASP A 127 19.73 13.52 14.17
N GLY A 128 19.99 12.37 14.79
CA GLY A 128 20.11 11.08 14.13
C GLY A 128 18.82 10.66 13.43
N ALA A 129 17.67 10.76 14.11
CA ALA A 129 16.37 10.44 13.52
C ALA A 129 15.99 11.38 12.37
N ALA A 130 16.45 12.64 12.41
CA ALA A 130 16.23 13.61 11.34
C ALA A 130 17.24 13.49 10.18
N GLY A 131 18.34 12.73 10.35
CA GLY A 131 19.46 12.72 9.41
C GLY A 131 20.22 14.05 9.36
N ALA A 132 20.18 14.83 10.43
CA ALA A 132 20.88 16.10 10.52
C ALA A 132 22.39 15.90 10.69
N PRO A 133 23.25 16.86 10.29
CA PRO A 133 24.67 16.84 10.65
C PRO A 133 24.85 16.83 12.17
N LYS A 134 25.91 16.17 12.66
CA LYS A 134 26.26 16.20 14.08
C LYS A 134 26.60 17.63 14.55
N GLU A 135 26.30 17.93 15.81
CA GLU A 135 26.60 19.22 16.44
C GLU A 135 28.08 19.62 16.30
N SER A 136 28.35 20.87 15.87
CA SER A 136 29.72 21.36 15.62
C SER A 136 30.48 21.73 16.90
N ASP A 137 29.79 22.01 18.00
CA ASP A 137 30.36 22.40 19.30
C ASP A 137 30.49 21.23 20.28
N LEU A 138 30.34 19.98 19.80
CA LEU A 138 30.39 18.77 20.61
C LEU A 138 31.69 18.66 21.44
N ALA A 139 32.81 19.13 20.90
CA ALA A 139 34.11 19.15 21.57
C ALA A 139 34.17 20.02 22.84
N THR A 140 33.19 20.92 23.04
CA THR A 140 33.10 21.78 24.23
C THR A 140 32.25 21.17 25.35
N LYS A 141 31.67 19.98 25.13
CA LYS A 141 30.81 19.29 26.09
C LYS A 141 31.62 18.29 26.93
N SER A 142 31.04 17.84 28.04
CA SER A 142 31.64 16.76 28.84
C SER A 142 31.73 15.46 28.05
N GLN A 143 32.68 14.60 28.40
CA GLN A 143 32.84 13.28 27.75
C GLN A 143 31.54 12.47 27.78
N ALA A 144 30.81 12.50 28.90
CA ALA A 144 29.52 11.83 29.06
C ALA A 144 28.46 12.33 28.08
N TYR A 145 28.40 13.64 27.81
CA TYR A 145 27.52 14.18 26.78
C TYR A 145 27.93 13.69 25.38
N GLN A 146 29.21 13.78 25.05
CA GLN A 146 29.72 13.45 23.71
C GLN A 146 29.47 11.98 23.36
N ASP A 147 29.72 11.07 24.30
CA ASP A 147 29.54 9.64 24.09
C ASP A 147 28.06 9.28 23.96
N ALA A 148 27.22 9.84 24.84
CA ALA A 148 25.77 9.62 24.78
C ALA A 148 25.15 10.21 23.51
N TYR A 149 25.58 11.40 23.08
CA TYR A 149 25.15 12.03 21.83
C TYR A 149 25.49 11.15 20.63
N ASN A 150 26.76 10.76 20.49
CA ASN A 150 27.21 9.98 19.35
C ASN A 150 26.48 8.64 19.27
N LYS A 151 26.36 7.95 20.41
CA LYS A 151 25.67 6.66 20.48
C LYS A 151 24.19 6.79 20.14
N ALA A 152 23.50 7.81 20.67
CA ALA A 152 22.08 8.03 20.42
C ALA A 152 21.83 8.45 18.97
N TYR A 153 22.72 9.25 18.38
CA TYR A 153 22.69 9.61 16.98
C TYR A 153 22.74 8.37 16.09
N ASP A 154 23.71 7.49 16.31
CA ASP A 154 23.89 6.30 15.49
C ASP A 154 22.71 5.32 15.69
N ASP A 155 22.25 5.12 16.92
CA ASP A 155 21.08 4.28 17.24
C ASP A 155 19.80 4.84 16.57
N ALA A 156 19.56 6.15 16.65
CA ALA A 156 18.36 6.77 16.08
C ALA A 156 18.40 6.82 14.55
N ALA A 157 19.56 7.11 13.94
CA ALA A 157 19.72 7.10 12.49
C ALA A 157 19.51 5.69 11.92
N ALA A 158 20.07 4.67 12.57
CA ALA A 158 19.87 3.27 12.18
C ALA A 158 18.41 2.84 12.35
N GLY A 159 17.79 3.20 13.48
CA GLY A 159 16.38 2.94 13.76
C GLY A 159 15.46 3.59 12.73
N ALA A 160 15.64 4.88 12.47
CA ALA A 160 14.85 5.62 11.50
C ALA A 160 14.98 5.04 10.08
N LYS A 161 16.20 4.69 9.66
CA LYS A 161 16.43 4.04 8.37
C LYS A 161 15.70 2.70 8.26
N ALA A 162 15.84 1.83 9.27
CA ALA A 162 15.19 0.53 9.27
C ALA A 162 13.65 0.66 9.29
N GLY A 163 13.12 1.54 10.13
CA GLY A 163 11.67 1.75 10.22
C GLY A 163 11.07 2.28 8.94
N TYR A 164 11.73 3.23 8.29
CA TYR A 164 11.30 3.75 7.00
C TYR A 164 11.35 2.65 5.91
N GLN A 165 12.41 1.83 5.88
CA GLN A 165 12.51 0.72 4.93
C GLN A 165 11.38 -0.30 5.10
N ASP A 166 11.09 -0.70 6.34
CA ASP A 166 10.05 -1.68 6.65
C ASP A 166 8.63 -1.15 6.38
N GLY A 167 8.40 0.17 6.47
CA GLY A 167 7.13 0.78 6.06
C GLY A 167 7.03 1.09 4.57
N SER A 168 8.15 1.10 3.84
CA SER A 168 8.18 1.45 2.41
C SER A 168 8.14 0.24 1.48
N GLN A 169 8.22 -0.98 2.00
CA GLN A 169 8.28 -2.21 1.19
C GLN A 169 7.65 -3.39 1.93
N SER A 170 7.29 -4.44 1.19
CA SER A 170 6.93 -5.73 1.78
C SER A 170 8.20 -6.55 2.01
N GLY A 171 8.44 -6.96 3.26
CA GLY A 171 9.62 -7.74 3.63
C GLY A 171 9.53 -8.29 5.04
N THR A 172 10.57 -9.02 5.46
CA THR A 172 10.71 -9.47 6.84
C THR A 172 10.95 -8.25 7.74
N PRO A 173 10.10 -8.01 8.75
CA PRO A 173 10.30 -6.89 9.66
C PRO A 173 11.64 -6.98 10.39
N THR A 174 12.22 -5.82 10.68
CA THR A 174 13.45 -5.70 11.46
C THR A 174 13.25 -6.28 12.86
N ASP A 175 14.16 -7.17 13.27
CA ASP A 175 14.18 -7.68 14.64
C ASP A 175 14.65 -6.59 15.62
N LEU A 176 13.80 -6.31 16.62
CA LEU A 176 14.02 -5.29 17.63
C LEU A 176 14.55 -5.84 18.96
N THR A 177 14.72 -7.17 19.10
CA THR A 177 14.98 -7.84 20.39
C THR A 177 16.18 -7.26 21.15
N ASN A 178 17.27 -6.98 20.44
CA ASN A 178 18.53 -6.48 21.03
C ASN A 178 18.83 -5.01 20.69
N LYS A 179 17.79 -4.23 20.34
CA LYS A 179 17.94 -2.81 20.00
C LYS A 179 17.69 -1.92 21.21
N SER A 180 18.40 -0.79 21.26
CA SER A 180 18.20 0.21 22.31
C SER A 180 16.80 0.82 22.23
N ALA A 181 16.35 1.42 23.33
CA ALA A 181 15.04 2.08 23.35
C ALA A 181 14.99 3.27 22.35
N ILE A 182 16.08 4.03 22.22
CA ILE A 182 16.22 5.11 21.22
C ILE A 182 16.06 4.57 19.80
N TYR A 183 16.72 3.46 19.46
CA TYR A 183 16.54 2.82 18.15
C TYR A 183 15.07 2.45 17.91
N LYS A 184 14.42 1.82 18.90
CA LYS A 184 13.02 1.37 18.79
C LYS A 184 12.06 2.54 18.59
N GLN A 185 12.28 3.65 19.29
CA GLN A 185 11.50 4.87 19.13
C GLN A 185 11.66 5.47 17.73
N ALA A 186 12.90 5.65 17.26
CA ALA A 186 13.19 6.18 15.92
C ALA A 186 12.63 5.28 14.82
N TYR A 187 12.76 3.96 14.99
CA TYR A 187 12.15 2.94 14.12
C TYR A 187 10.63 3.11 14.03
N ALA A 188 9.94 3.16 15.17
CA ALA A 188 8.48 3.27 15.19
C ALA A 188 8.00 4.57 14.53
N ALA A 189 8.65 5.70 14.82
CA ALA A 189 8.33 6.99 14.23
C ALA A 189 8.54 7.01 12.70
N ALA A 190 9.67 6.47 12.23
CA ALA A 190 9.98 6.43 10.81
C ALA A 190 9.08 5.44 10.04
N LYS A 191 8.72 4.31 10.66
CA LYS A 191 7.75 3.38 10.10
C LYS A 191 6.37 4.03 9.95
N ALA A 192 5.88 4.71 10.99
CA ALA A 192 4.60 5.41 10.93
C ALA A 192 4.59 6.49 9.83
N LYS A 193 5.71 7.20 9.64
CA LYS A 193 5.89 8.14 8.53
C LYS A 193 5.79 7.45 7.17
N ALA A 194 6.49 6.33 6.98
CA ALA A 194 6.42 5.57 5.73
C ALA A 194 5.00 5.04 5.47
N ASP A 195 4.33 4.49 6.49
CA ASP A 195 2.94 4.01 6.37
C ASP A 195 1.98 5.15 5.95
N ALA A 196 2.17 6.36 6.49
CA ALA A 196 1.39 7.54 6.11
C ALA A 196 1.67 7.98 4.66
N GLU A 197 2.93 7.96 4.23
CA GLU A 197 3.31 8.27 2.85
C GLU A 197 2.77 7.23 1.86
N ALA A 198 2.81 5.94 2.20
CA ALA A 198 2.18 4.87 1.41
C ALA A 198 0.66 5.05 1.31
N THR A 199 0.00 5.41 2.40
CA THR A 199 -1.43 5.74 2.40
C THR A 199 -1.74 6.92 1.47
N ALA A 200 -0.91 7.96 1.47
CA ALA A 200 -1.05 9.09 0.55
C ALA A 200 -0.86 8.67 -0.92
N GLY A 201 0.13 7.82 -1.20
CA GLY A 201 0.35 7.27 -2.54
C GLY A 201 -0.83 6.44 -3.05
N ALA A 202 -1.41 5.59 -2.20
CA ALA A 202 -2.62 4.84 -2.53
C ALA A 202 -3.82 5.76 -2.80
N ALA A 203 -3.97 6.83 -2.02
CA ALA A 203 -5.02 7.83 -2.23
C ALA A 203 -4.83 8.63 -3.53
N ASP A 204 -3.59 8.89 -3.94
CA ASP A 204 -3.26 9.53 -5.21
C ASP A 204 -3.66 8.65 -6.40
N PHE A 205 -3.42 7.34 -6.33
CA PHE A 205 -3.94 6.39 -7.31
C PHE A 205 -5.47 6.42 -7.37
N ALA A 206 -6.15 6.36 -6.22
CA ALA A 206 -7.61 6.40 -6.16
C ALA A 206 -8.22 7.70 -6.71
N GLN A 207 -7.45 8.80 -6.73
CA GLN A 207 -7.84 10.08 -7.36
C GLN A 207 -7.55 10.13 -8.86
N GLY A 208 -7.05 9.03 -9.46
CA GLY A 208 -6.74 8.96 -10.89
C GLY A 208 -5.45 9.69 -11.28
N LYS A 209 -4.56 9.99 -10.33
CA LYS A 209 -3.26 10.58 -10.67
C LYS A 209 -2.37 9.52 -11.32
N SER A 210 -1.56 9.94 -12.29
CA SER A 210 -0.64 9.05 -13.01
C SER A 210 0.60 8.63 -12.20
N ALA A 211 0.84 9.29 -11.07
CA ALA A 211 1.94 9.02 -10.15
C ALA A 211 1.63 9.62 -8.76
N PRO A 212 2.34 9.20 -7.70
CA PRO A 212 2.27 9.86 -6.39
C PRO A 212 2.67 11.34 -6.46
N THR A 213 1.97 12.18 -5.67
CA THR A 213 2.25 13.62 -5.54
C THR A 213 3.62 13.88 -4.92
N THR A 214 3.94 13.09 -3.89
CA THR A 214 5.26 13.10 -3.25
C THR A 214 5.99 11.88 -3.77
N ALA A 215 7.15 12.04 -4.40
CA ALA A 215 7.92 10.93 -4.96
C ALA A 215 8.87 10.31 -3.92
N THR A 216 8.33 9.74 -2.85
CA THR A 216 9.11 8.93 -1.89
C THR A 216 9.00 7.45 -2.21
N ALA A 217 9.92 6.64 -1.67
CA ALA A 217 9.84 5.20 -1.83
C ALA A 217 8.54 4.63 -1.23
N ALA A 218 8.12 5.16 -0.08
CA ALA A 218 6.89 4.74 0.60
C ALA A 218 5.62 5.09 -0.19
N SER A 219 5.51 6.31 -0.69
CA SER A 219 4.34 6.72 -1.48
C SER A 219 4.26 5.98 -2.81
N GLN A 220 5.39 5.72 -3.47
CA GLN A 220 5.43 4.89 -4.67
C GLN A 220 4.95 3.47 -4.36
N TYR A 221 5.45 2.86 -3.28
CA TYR A 221 5.01 1.54 -2.85
C TYR A 221 3.49 1.49 -2.60
N GLY A 222 2.93 2.47 -1.89
CA GLY A 222 1.49 2.53 -1.65
C GLY A 222 0.66 2.73 -2.91
N TYR A 223 1.14 3.55 -3.85
CA TYR A 223 0.53 3.75 -5.17
C TYR A 223 0.52 2.44 -5.98
N ASP A 224 1.67 1.76 -6.07
CA ASP A 224 1.80 0.51 -6.81
C ASP A 224 0.95 -0.61 -6.21
N ARG A 225 0.84 -0.66 -4.88
CA ARG A 225 -0.05 -1.58 -4.17
C ARG A 225 -1.52 -1.34 -4.51
N ALA A 226 -1.96 -0.09 -4.49
CA ALA A 226 -3.33 0.26 -4.87
C ALA A 226 -3.59 -0.07 -6.34
N LYS A 227 -2.65 0.23 -7.23
CA LYS A 227 -2.75 -0.15 -8.64
C LYS A 227 -2.89 -1.67 -8.82
N ALA A 228 -2.02 -2.46 -8.18
CA ALA A 228 -2.08 -3.91 -8.27
C ALA A 228 -3.42 -4.47 -7.77
N GLY A 229 -3.93 -3.95 -6.65
CA GLY A 229 -5.25 -4.33 -6.15
C GLY A 229 -6.37 -4.01 -7.14
N PHE A 230 -6.34 -2.81 -7.73
CA PHE A 230 -7.29 -2.40 -8.75
C PHE A 230 -7.24 -3.31 -9.98
N ASP A 231 -6.05 -3.57 -10.52
CA ASP A 231 -5.85 -4.42 -11.70
C ASP A 231 -6.37 -5.85 -11.44
N ASP A 232 -6.10 -6.43 -10.27
CA ASP A 232 -6.58 -7.77 -9.91
C ASP A 232 -8.11 -7.82 -9.79
N ALA A 233 -8.72 -6.84 -9.14
CA ALA A 233 -10.19 -6.77 -9.04
C ALA A 233 -10.84 -6.52 -10.41
N ASN A 234 -10.23 -5.68 -11.25
CA ASN A 234 -10.73 -5.41 -12.60
C ASN A 234 -10.64 -6.64 -13.51
N ALA A 235 -9.63 -7.48 -13.29
CA ALA A 235 -9.52 -8.79 -13.94
C ALA A 235 -10.42 -9.88 -13.31
N GLY A 236 -11.28 -9.53 -12.35
CA GLY A 236 -12.17 -10.49 -11.66
C GLY A 236 -11.45 -11.51 -10.79
N LYS A 237 -10.18 -11.27 -10.43
CA LYS A 237 -9.39 -12.17 -9.59
C LYS A 237 -9.72 -11.97 -8.11
N PRO A 238 -9.58 -12.99 -7.27
CA PRO A 238 -9.69 -12.83 -5.82
C PRO A 238 -8.54 -11.97 -5.27
N ALA A 239 -8.79 -11.26 -4.17
CA ALA A 239 -7.78 -10.46 -3.48
C ALA A 239 -6.54 -11.30 -3.10
N GLN A 240 -5.35 -10.84 -3.51
CA GLN A 240 -4.06 -11.50 -3.26
C GLN A 240 -3.35 -11.01 -2.00
N SER A 241 -3.84 -9.95 -1.37
CA SER A 241 -3.21 -9.30 -0.21
C SER A 241 -4.26 -8.63 0.67
N THR A 242 -3.98 -8.56 1.98
CA THR A 242 -4.82 -7.89 2.99
C THR A 242 -4.27 -6.52 3.41
N ASP A 243 -3.14 -6.09 2.83
CA ASP A 243 -2.60 -4.72 2.97
C ASP A 243 -3.68 -3.69 2.65
N ALA A 244 -3.81 -2.66 3.50
CA ALA A 244 -4.76 -1.57 3.36
C ALA A 244 -4.67 -0.84 2.01
N ALA A 245 -3.45 -0.55 1.51
CA ALA A 245 -3.26 0.12 0.22
C ALA A 245 -3.77 -0.74 -0.95
N TYR A 246 -3.42 -2.04 -0.92
CA TYR A 246 -3.92 -3.01 -1.89
C TYR A 246 -5.45 -3.13 -1.84
N MET A 247 -6.02 -3.29 -0.65
CA MET A 247 -7.47 -3.47 -0.50
C MET A 247 -8.27 -2.22 -0.89
N ALA A 248 -7.72 -1.02 -0.68
CA ALA A 248 -8.32 0.21 -1.18
C ALA A 248 -8.42 0.19 -2.72
N GLY A 249 -7.33 -0.17 -3.40
CA GLY A 249 -7.30 -0.35 -4.85
C GLY A 249 -8.24 -1.45 -5.34
N TYR A 250 -8.23 -2.61 -4.68
CA TYR A 250 -9.08 -3.75 -5.01
C TYR A 250 -10.57 -3.42 -4.92
N ASN A 251 -10.99 -2.73 -3.85
CA ASN A 251 -12.38 -2.31 -3.72
C ASN A 251 -12.79 -1.28 -4.80
N ALA A 252 -11.87 -0.38 -5.19
CA ALA A 252 -12.10 0.54 -6.29
C ALA A 252 -12.23 -0.20 -7.64
N GLY A 253 -11.35 -1.18 -7.89
CA GLY A 253 -11.40 -2.01 -9.09
C GLY A 253 -12.67 -2.86 -9.17
N LEU A 254 -13.16 -3.39 -8.04
CA LEU A 254 -14.42 -4.15 -8.01
C LEU A 254 -15.63 -3.29 -8.39
N LYS A 255 -15.66 -2.04 -7.92
CA LYS A 255 -16.70 -1.07 -8.29
C LYS A 255 -16.62 -0.72 -9.78
N HIS A 256 -15.40 -0.55 -10.30
CA HIS A 256 -15.15 -0.29 -11.71
C HIS A 256 -15.61 -1.46 -12.59
N TYR A 257 -15.14 -2.68 -12.29
CA TYR A 257 -15.55 -3.93 -12.92
C TYR A 257 -17.08 -4.10 -12.95
N THR A 258 -17.77 -3.83 -11.84
CA THR A 258 -19.24 -3.90 -11.78
C THR A 258 -19.91 -2.89 -12.73
N THR A 259 -19.35 -1.69 -12.85
CA THR A 259 -19.87 -0.63 -13.73
C THR A 259 -19.67 -0.99 -15.20
N VAL A 260 -18.50 -1.52 -15.55
CA VAL A 260 -18.19 -2.01 -16.90
C VAL A 260 -19.16 -3.14 -17.29
N ASN A 261 -19.36 -4.13 -16.40
CA ASN A 261 -20.30 -5.22 -16.65
C ASN A 261 -21.74 -4.74 -16.84
N ASN A 262 -22.23 -3.83 -16.00
CA ASN A 262 -23.58 -3.29 -16.14
C ASN A 262 -23.77 -2.52 -17.45
N THR A 263 -22.75 -1.76 -17.87
CA THR A 263 -22.76 -1.04 -19.15
C THR A 263 -22.81 -2.02 -20.32
N ALA A 264 -22.00 -3.08 -20.30
CA ALA A 264 -22.01 -4.12 -21.32
C ALA A 264 -23.37 -4.83 -21.43
N GLN A 265 -24.02 -5.12 -20.29
CA GLN A 265 -25.36 -5.70 -20.27
C GLN A 265 -26.40 -4.77 -20.92
N ASP A 266 -26.36 -3.47 -20.58
CA ASP A 266 -27.32 -2.49 -21.09
C ASP A 266 -27.11 -2.24 -22.58
N ASP A 267 -25.86 -2.19 -23.05
CA ASP A 267 -25.54 -2.08 -24.48
C ASP A 267 -25.98 -3.31 -25.26
N ALA A 268 -25.82 -4.51 -24.69
CA ALA A 268 -26.30 -5.77 -25.28
C ALA A 268 -27.82 -5.83 -25.43
N LEU A 269 -28.58 -5.06 -24.64
CA LEU A 269 -30.05 -5.10 -24.63
C LEU A 269 -30.73 -3.81 -25.10
N SER A 270 -29.99 -2.72 -25.38
CA SER A 270 -30.58 -1.39 -25.69
C SER A 270 -30.60 -1.04 -27.18
N GLY A 271 -29.86 -1.75 -28.04
CA GLY A 271 -29.77 -1.44 -29.48
C GLY A 271 -28.84 -0.27 -29.82
N LYS A 272 -28.09 0.24 -28.84
CA LYS A 272 -27.07 1.29 -29.05
C LYS A 272 -25.77 0.76 -29.65
N GLY A 273 -25.65 -0.56 -29.83
CA GLY A 273 -24.42 -1.22 -30.22
C GLY A 273 -23.38 -1.20 -29.09
N ARG A 274 -22.18 -1.70 -29.38
CA ARG A 274 -21.06 -1.73 -28.42
C ARG A 274 -20.49 -0.32 -28.23
N GLN A 275 -20.23 0.06 -26.98
CA GLN A 275 -19.62 1.34 -26.60
C GLN A 275 -18.22 1.15 -26.00
N ASP A 276 -17.39 0.29 -26.61
CA ASP A 276 -16.11 -0.16 -26.06
C ASP A 276 -14.86 0.50 -26.69
N ALA A 277 -15.04 1.41 -27.66
CA ALA A 277 -13.94 1.98 -28.46
C ALA A 277 -12.89 2.78 -27.65
N ASN A 278 -13.24 3.24 -26.45
CA ASN A 278 -12.37 4.04 -25.57
C ASN A 278 -12.01 3.32 -24.27
N LEU A 279 -12.33 2.03 -24.15
CA LEU A 279 -11.94 1.23 -22.99
C LEU A 279 -10.48 0.82 -23.11
N ASP A 280 -9.79 0.71 -21.98
CA ASP A 280 -8.47 0.07 -21.96
C ASP A 280 -8.61 -1.45 -22.18
N ASP A 281 -7.49 -2.14 -22.39
CA ASP A 281 -7.50 -3.58 -22.73
C ASP A 281 -8.20 -4.45 -21.67
N ALA A 282 -8.07 -4.10 -20.39
CA ALA A 282 -8.65 -4.89 -19.29
C ALA A 282 -10.16 -4.64 -19.19
N ASP A 283 -10.58 -3.38 -19.23
CA ASP A 283 -11.98 -2.98 -19.27
C ASP A 283 -12.68 -3.55 -20.49
N LYS A 284 -12.01 -3.53 -21.64
CA LYS A 284 -12.52 -4.08 -22.88
C LYS A 284 -12.73 -5.58 -22.77
N ALA A 285 -11.78 -6.33 -22.19
CA ALA A 285 -11.94 -7.77 -22.01
C ALA A 285 -13.15 -8.11 -21.11
N ALA A 286 -13.31 -7.39 -19.99
CA ALA A 286 -14.46 -7.54 -19.10
C ALA A 286 -15.78 -7.18 -19.80
N TYR A 287 -15.80 -6.06 -20.52
CA TYR A 287 -16.94 -5.61 -21.31
C TYR A 287 -17.34 -6.65 -22.36
N ASP A 288 -16.39 -7.14 -23.15
CA ASP A 288 -16.62 -8.10 -24.23
C ASP A 288 -17.20 -9.42 -23.68
N GLN A 289 -16.66 -9.91 -22.56
CA GLN A 289 -17.16 -11.10 -21.89
C GLN A 289 -18.60 -10.89 -21.40
N ALA A 290 -18.87 -9.79 -20.69
CA ALA A 290 -20.20 -9.48 -20.18
C ALA A 290 -21.23 -9.32 -21.30
N TYR A 291 -20.87 -8.60 -22.36
CA TYR A 291 -21.70 -8.43 -23.56
C TYR A 291 -22.05 -9.78 -24.19
N ALA A 292 -21.04 -10.63 -24.45
CA ALA A 292 -21.24 -11.95 -25.04
C ALA A 292 -22.10 -12.87 -24.16
N ARG A 293 -21.88 -12.84 -22.83
CA ARG A 293 -22.68 -13.61 -21.85
C ARG A 293 -24.14 -13.19 -21.87
N THR A 294 -24.43 -11.89 -21.91
CA THR A 294 -25.80 -11.37 -21.99
C THR A 294 -26.49 -11.79 -23.29
N ILE A 295 -25.82 -11.73 -24.43
CA ILE A 295 -26.39 -12.19 -25.72
C ILE A 295 -26.63 -13.71 -25.72
N ALA A 296 -25.70 -14.51 -25.17
CA ALA A 296 -25.91 -15.95 -25.03
C ALA A 296 -27.14 -16.27 -24.17
N GLY A 297 -27.28 -15.58 -23.03
CA GLY A 297 -28.46 -15.69 -22.17
C GLY A 297 -29.74 -15.35 -22.90
N LEU A 298 -29.77 -14.24 -23.65
CA LEU A 298 -30.92 -13.81 -24.45
C LEU A 298 -31.41 -14.92 -25.39
N ASN A 299 -30.50 -15.52 -26.14
CA ASN A 299 -30.82 -16.61 -27.07
C ASN A 299 -31.34 -17.86 -26.34
N ASP A 300 -30.66 -18.28 -25.27
CA ASP A 300 -31.07 -19.46 -24.51
C ASP A 300 -32.43 -19.28 -23.83
N GLY A 301 -32.70 -18.10 -23.29
CA GLY A 301 -33.99 -17.74 -22.67
C GLY A 301 -35.13 -17.75 -23.70
N ALA A 302 -34.92 -17.18 -24.88
CA ALA A 302 -35.92 -17.16 -25.94
C ALA A 302 -36.24 -18.56 -26.49
N ASN A 303 -35.23 -19.42 -26.57
CA ASN A 303 -35.42 -20.83 -26.95
C ASN A 303 -35.97 -21.68 -25.79
N GLY A 304 -35.92 -21.17 -24.55
CA GLY A 304 -36.20 -21.92 -23.33
C GLY A 304 -35.25 -23.11 -23.12
N ALA A 305 -34.00 -22.93 -23.52
CA ALA A 305 -32.94 -23.87 -23.22
C ALA A 305 -32.65 -23.91 -21.71
N ALA A 306 -32.00 -24.96 -21.23
CA ALA A 306 -31.50 -24.98 -19.86
C ALA A 306 -30.44 -23.89 -19.66
N LYS A 307 -30.33 -23.34 -18.45
CA LYS A 307 -29.35 -22.29 -18.14
C LYS A 307 -27.92 -22.84 -18.23
N ALA A 308 -27.16 -22.45 -19.24
CA ALA A 308 -25.77 -22.85 -19.40
C ALA A 308 -24.85 -22.25 -18.32
N TYR A 309 -25.19 -21.06 -17.81
CA TYR A 309 -24.43 -20.35 -16.77
C TYR A 309 -25.38 -19.86 -15.67
N PRO A 310 -25.83 -20.74 -14.76
CA PRO A 310 -26.86 -20.42 -13.78
C PRO A 310 -26.42 -19.41 -12.72
N ASP A 311 -25.11 -19.19 -12.54
CA ASP A 311 -24.53 -18.30 -11.53
C ASP A 311 -23.92 -17.02 -12.13
N ASP A 312 -23.93 -16.86 -13.46
CA ASP A 312 -23.37 -15.70 -14.16
C ASP A 312 -24.45 -14.61 -14.30
N ALA A 313 -24.27 -13.48 -13.60
CA ALA A 313 -25.25 -12.39 -13.57
C ALA A 313 -25.51 -11.79 -14.98
N ASN A 314 -24.47 -11.68 -15.82
CA ASN A 314 -24.60 -11.14 -17.17
C ASN A 314 -25.48 -12.06 -18.03
N TYR A 315 -25.24 -13.38 -17.92
CA TYR A 315 -26.04 -14.39 -18.59
C TYR A 315 -27.49 -14.40 -18.10
N LEU A 316 -27.71 -14.38 -16.77
CA LEU A 316 -29.06 -14.44 -16.19
C LEU A 316 -29.93 -13.25 -16.61
N LYS A 317 -29.37 -12.05 -16.70
CA LYS A 317 -30.08 -10.86 -17.20
C LYS A 317 -30.53 -11.04 -18.65
N GLY A 318 -29.63 -11.51 -19.52
CA GLY A 318 -29.98 -11.88 -20.89
C GLY A 318 -31.07 -12.95 -20.96
N TYR A 319 -30.92 -14.01 -20.15
CA TYR A 319 -31.87 -15.11 -20.08
C TYR A 319 -33.28 -14.66 -19.68
N ALA A 320 -33.40 -13.72 -18.73
CA ALA A 320 -34.68 -13.12 -18.35
C ALA A 320 -35.32 -12.35 -19.51
N ALA A 321 -34.54 -11.54 -20.24
CA ALA A 321 -35.00 -10.84 -21.45
C ALA A 321 -35.47 -11.82 -22.53
N GLY A 322 -34.74 -12.92 -22.75
CA GLY A 322 -35.13 -13.99 -23.68
C GLY A 322 -36.44 -14.68 -23.27
N GLN A 323 -36.61 -14.97 -21.98
CA GLN A 323 -37.87 -15.52 -21.48
C GLN A 323 -39.05 -14.56 -21.68
N ALA A 324 -38.83 -13.26 -21.56
CA ALA A 324 -39.85 -12.26 -21.86
C ALA A 324 -40.29 -12.32 -23.33
N VAL A 325 -39.35 -12.48 -24.27
CA VAL A 325 -39.64 -12.71 -25.71
C VAL A 325 -40.46 -13.99 -25.91
N LYS A 326 -40.03 -15.09 -25.30
CA LYS A 326 -40.74 -16.39 -25.40
C LYS A 326 -42.16 -16.30 -24.84
N ALA A 327 -42.33 -15.69 -23.67
CA ALA A 327 -43.61 -15.52 -23.01
C ALA A 327 -44.57 -14.70 -23.89
N LEU A 328 -44.09 -13.61 -24.49
CA LEU A 328 -44.89 -12.82 -25.42
C LEU A 328 -45.40 -13.66 -26.60
N LEU A 329 -44.53 -14.42 -27.26
CA LEU A 329 -44.93 -15.23 -28.42
C LEU A 329 -46.01 -16.26 -28.04
N ALA A 330 -45.85 -16.91 -26.89
CA ALA A 330 -46.85 -17.83 -26.35
C ALA A 330 -48.17 -17.11 -26.00
N ASP A 331 -48.09 -15.91 -25.41
CA ASP A 331 -49.25 -15.08 -25.07
C ASP A 331 -50.05 -14.67 -26.31
N LYS A 332 -49.37 -14.31 -27.40
CA LYS A 332 -50.02 -13.96 -28.67
C LYS A 332 -50.70 -15.15 -29.34
N GLN A 333 -50.08 -16.34 -29.29
CA GLN A 333 -50.69 -17.57 -29.81
C GLN A 333 -51.94 -17.96 -29.03
N ASN A 334 -51.88 -17.87 -27.70
CA ASN A 334 -52.92 -18.40 -26.82
C ASN A 334 -53.93 -17.35 -26.35
N ASN A 335 -53.77 -16.09 -26.77
CA ASN A 335 -54.54 -14.95 -26.28
C ASN A 335 -54.52 -14.84 -24.74
N THR A 336 -53.34 -15.01 -24.16
CA THR A 336 -53.09 -14.93 -22.71
C THR A 336 -52.20 -13.73 -22.38
N LYS A 337 -51.99 -13.48 -21.08
CA LYS A 337 -50.97 -12.56 -20.59
C LYS A 337 -50.23 -13.18 -19.41
N THR A 338 -48.94 -13.43 -19.61
CA THR A 338 -48.04 -14.03 -18.63
C THR A 338 -47.25 -12.93 -17.94
N ALA A 339 -47.10 -13.03 -16.61
CA ALA A 339 -46.20 -12.15 -15.87
C ALA A 339 -44.76 -12.56 -16.14
N VAL A 340 -43.88 -11.58 -16.40
CA VAL A 340 -42.47 -11.81 -16.72
C VAL A 340 -41.57 -11.00 -15.81
N ASP A 341 -40.33 -11.47 -15.63
CA ASP A 341 -39.33 -10.80 -14.78
C ASP A 341 -38.78 -9.52 -15.44
N ASP A 342 -38.70 -9.49 -16.78
CA ASP A 342 -38.26 -8.32 -17.56
C ASP A 342 -39.41 -7.77 -18.41
N GLN A 343 -40.19 -6.88 -17.80
CA GLN A 343 -41.34 -6.24 -18.45
C GLN A 343 -40.92 -5.33 -19.61
N ALA A 344 -39.76 -4.67 -19.52
CA ALA A 344 -39.28 -3.77 -20.57
C ALA A 344 -38.97 -4.55 -21.86
N SER A 345 -38.30 -5.70 -21.72
CA SER A 345 -38.04 -6.60 -22.83
C SER A 345 -39.33 -7.19 -23.43
N TYR A 346 -40.33 -7.50 -22.61
CA TYR A 346 -41.64 -7.95 -23.09
C TYR A 346 -42.37 -6.87 -23.91
N ASP A 347 -42.40 -5.64 -23.40
CA ASP A 347 -43.05 -4.51 -24.08
C ASP A 347 -42.36 -4.20 -25.41
N LEU A 348 -41.03 -4.29 -25.44
CA LEU A 348 -40.25 -4.11 -26.66
C LEU A 348 -40.49 -5.26 -27.66
N ALA A 349 -40.51 -6.51 -27.18
CA ALA A 349 -40.86 -7.66 -28.01
C ALA A 349 -42.28 -7.54 -28.58
N ASN A 350 -43.24 -6.98 -27.81
CA ASN A 350 -44.60 -6.73 -28.30
C ASN A 350 -44.62 -5.76 -29.48
N GLN A 351 -43.79 -4.70 -29.45
CA GLN A 351 -43.66 -3.78 -30.58
C GLN A 351 -43.09 -4.50 -31.81
N ALA A 352 -42.10 -5.38 -31.61
CA ALA A 352 -41.51 -6.19 -32.67
C ALA A 352 -42.55 -7.14 -33.31
N TYR A 353 -43.36 -7.79 -32.49
CA TYR A 353 -44.45 -8.65 -32.95
C TYR A 353 -45.47 -7.89 -33.80
N LEU A 354 -45.88 -6.69 -33.36
CA LEU A 354 -46.82 -5.85 -34.11
C LEU A 354 -46.26 -5.45 -35.48
N GLN A 355 -44.96 -5.13 -35.56
CA GLN A 355 -44.32 -4.88 -36.86
C GLN A 355 -44.33 -6.13 -37.74
N ALA A 356 -43.91 -7.28 -37.20
CA ALA A 356 -43.89 -8.54 -37.94
C ALA A 356 -45.27 -8.92 -38.49
N GLN A 357 -46.32 -8.71 -37.71
CA GLN A 357 -47.71 -8.91 -38.13
C GLN A 357 -48.09 -8.01 -39.30
N ASP A 358 -47.75 -6.72 -39.25
CA ASP A 358 -48.03 -5.80 -40.35
C ASP A 358 -47.24 -6.17 -41.62
N ASP A 359 -45.97 -6.57 -41.47
CA ASP A 359 -45.12 -6.99 -42.59
C ASP A 359 -45.64 -8.26 -43.27
N VAL A 360 -45.96 -9.31 -42.50
CA VAL A 360 -46.51 -10.57 -43.04
C VAL A 360 -47.88 -10.35 -43.70
N LYS A 361 -48.73 -9.51 -43.11
CA LYS A 361 -50.05 -9.18 -43.67
C LYS A 361 -49.92 -8.47 -45.02
N ASN A 362 -49.00 -7.52 -45.12
CA ASN A 362 -48.79 -6.73 -46.34
C ASN A 362 -47.80 -7.36 -47.33
N GLY A 363 -47.23 -8.53 -47.02
CA GLY A 363 -46.26 -9.22 -47.89
C GLY A 363 -44.92 -8.47 -48.01
N ARG A 364 -44.53 -7.70 -46.99
CA ARG A 364 -43.22 -7.03 -46.94
C ARG A 364 -42.13 -8.02 -46.54
N ALA A 365 -40.92 -7.79 -47.04
CA ALA A 365 -39.75 -8.59 -46.69
C ALA A 365 -39.43 -8.48 -45.19
N LYS A 366 -38.81 -9.53 -44.65
CA LYS A 366 -38.33 -9.59 -43.26
C LYS A 366 -37.27 -8.50 -43.02
N ALA A 367 -37.66 -7.42 -42.35
CA ALA A 367 -36.82 -6.24 -42.13
C ALA A 367 -37.24 -5.51 -40.84
N PRO A 368 -36.68 -5.87 -39.67
CA PRO A 368 -36.97 -5.17 -38.42
C PRO A 368 -36.54 -3.70 -38.50
N ASN A 369 -37.38 -2.79 -38.00
CA ASN A 369 -37.11 -1.34 -38.05
C ASN A 369 -36.27 -0.82 -36.87
N ASN A 370 -35.94 -1.70 -35.93
CA ASN A 370 -35.17 -1.40 -34.72
C ASN A 370 -34.05 -2.44 -34.57
N GLN A 371 -32.84 -1.96 -34.29
CA GLN A 371 -31.63 -2.79 -34.19
C GLN A 371 -31.41 -3.37 -32.77
N ASN A 372 -32.30 -3.10 -31.83
CA ASN A 372 -32.23 -3.68 -30.50
C ASN A 372 -32.27 -5.22 -30.57
N PRO A 373 -31.31 -5.95 -29.97
CA PRO A 373 -31.27 -7.41 -30.06
C PRO A 373 -32.53 -8.12 -29.58
N VAL A 374 -33.19 -7.62 -28.53
CA VAL A 374 -34.49 -8.15 -28.05
C VAL A 374 -35.56 -7.95 -29.12
N TYR A 375 -35.59 -6.76 -29.73
CA TYR A 375 -36.53 -6.44 -30.80
C TYR A 375 -36.30 -7.31 -32.04
N VAL A 376 -35.06 -7.40 -32.52
CA VAL A 376 -34.70 -8.19 -33.70
C VAL A 376 -35.05 -9.66 -33.49
N LEU A 377 -34.68 -10.23 -32.35
CA LEU A 377 -34.99 -11.62 -32.03
C LEU A 377 -36.50 -11.87 -31.98
N ALA A 378 -37.26 -11.00 -31.30
CA ALA A 378 -38.71 -11.11 -31.21
C ALA A 378 -39.40 -10.95 -32.58
N TYR A 379 -38.96 -9.98 -33.39
CA TYR A 379 -39.44 -9.76 -34.74
C TYR A 379 -39.19 -10.98 -35.61
N ASP A 380 -37.97 -11.52 -35.58
CA ASP A 380 -37.57 -12.62 -36.43
C ASP A 380 -38.37 -13.89 -36.12
N LEU A 381 -38.54 -14.20 -34.83
CA LEU A 381 -39.34 -15.33 -34.37
C LEU A 381 -40.83 -15.14 -34.71
N ALA A 382 -41.37 -13.94 -34.49
CA ALA A 382 -42.77 -13.62 -34.78
C ALA A 382 -43.07 -13.70 -36.29
N TYR A 383 -42.20 -13.13 -37.13
CA TYR A 383 -42.36 -13.13 -38.58
C TYR A 383 -42.38 -14.55 -39.13
N ASP A 384 -41.43 -15.39 -38.71
CA ASP A 384 -41.34 -16.79 -39.17
C ASP A 384 -42.55 -17.61 -38.71
N GLN A 385 -43.07 -17.34 -37.52
CA GLN A 385 -44.28 -17.99 -37.01
C GLN A 385 -45.53 -17.57 -37.79
N LEU A 386 -45.74 -16.27 -37.96
CA LEU A 386 -46.92 -15.70 -38.64
C LEU A 386 -46.95 -16.05 -40.13
N LEU A 387 -45.79 -16.13 -40.78
CA LEU A 387 -45.69 -16.58 -42.17
C LEU A 387 -46.15 -18.04 -42.32
N LYS A 388 -45.71 -18.93 -41.42
CA LYS A 388 -46.16 -20.33 -41.39
C LYS A 388 -47.67 -20.45 -41.18
N GLU A 389 -48.23 -19.63 -40.29
CA GLU A 389 -49.69 -19.59 -40.05
C GLU A 389 -50.47 -19.13 -41.29
N LYS A 390 -49.97 -18.11 -41.99
CA LYS A 390 -50.56 -17.60 -43.24
C LYS A 390 -50.54 -18.65 -44.35
N GLU A 391 -49.41 -19.35 -44.51
CA GLU A 391 -49.26 -20.43 -45.50
C GLU A 391 -50.20 -21.60 -45.22
N ALA A 392 -50.33 -22.00 -43.94
CA ALA A 392 -51.25 -23.06 -43.53
C ALA A 392 -52.73 -22.70 -43.83
N GLN A 393 -53.12 -21.44 -43.66
CA GLN A 393 -54.47 -20.97 -44.00
C GLN A 393 -54.72 -20.90 -45.52
N GLY A 394 -53.70 -20.60 -46.32
CA GLY A 394 -53.77 -20.60 -47.79
C GLY A 394 -53.97 -22.00 -48.39
N THR A 395 -53.48 -23.06 -47.74
CA THR A 395 -53.67 -24.44 -48.19
C THR A 395 -55.05 -25.04 -47.87
N ALA A 396 -55.83 -24.45 -46.96
CA ALA A 396 -57.09 -25.01 -46.50
C ALA A 396 -58.31 -24.71 -47.40
N THR A 397 -58.19 -23.81 -48.39
CA THR A 397 -59.31 -23.37 -49.25
C THR A 397 -59.32 -23.96 -50.67
N SER A 398 -58.45 -24.94 -50.95
CA SER A 398 -58.32 -25.59 -52.28
C SER A 398 -58.47 -27.12 -52.21
N ALA A 399 -59.52 -27.62 -51.56
CA ALA A 399 -59.87 -29.05 -51.61
C ALA A 399 -61.27 -29.23 -52.23
N GLU A 400 -61.31 -29.40 -53.54
CA GLU A 400 -62.43 -30.03 -54.27
C GLU A 400 -62.39 -31.56 -54.01
N PRO A 401 -63.53 -32.26 -53.86
CA PRO A 401 -63.53 -33.64 -53.39
C PRO A 401 -63.39 -34.62 -54.55
N THR A 402 -62.30 -35.40 -54.60
CA THR A 402 -62.28 -36.67 -55.36
C THR A 402 -61.52 -37.77 -54.63
N ALA A 403 -62.30 -38.79 -54.27
CA ALA A 403 -62.04 -40.23 -54.19
C ALA A 403 -60.61 -40.79 -54.09
N THR A 404 -60.40 -41.52 -52.99
CA THR A 404 -59.87 -42.88 -52.85
C THR A 404 -58.67 -43.32 -53.71
N THR A 405 -57.51 -43.54 -53.08
CA THR A 405 -56.84 -44.87 -53.08
C THR A 405 -55.80 -44.97 -51.95
N THR A 406 -55.57 -46.21 -51.55
CA THR A 406 -54.94 -46.73 -50.34
C THR A 406 -53.40 -46.68 -50.35
N THR A 407 -52.84 -46.90 -49.15
CA THR A 407 -51.53 -47.46 -48.75
C THR A 407 -50.32 -46.56 -48.44
N ASP A 408 -49.81 -46.84 -47.23
CA ASP A 408 -48.43 -46.87 -46.74
C ASP A 408 -47.82 -45.65 -46.00
N ASN A 409 -48.00 -45.72 -44.67
CA ASN A 409 -47.03 -45.58 -43.58
C ASN A 409 -45.55 -45.33 -43.98
N VAL A 410 -44.98 -44.16 -43.61
CA VAL A 410 -43.69 -44.00 -42.89
C VAL A 410 -43.65 -42.60 -42.23
N THR A 411 -43.23 -42.59 -40.96
CA THR A 411 -43.07 -41.47 -40.01
C THR A 411 -41.90 -40.52 -40.34
N PRO A 412 -41.96 -39.20 -40.01
CA PRO A 412 -40.95 -38.23 -40.46
C PRO A 412 -39.81 -37.96 -39.45
N ALA A 413 -38.63 -37.62 -39.98
CA ALA A 413 -37.49 -37.06 -39.23
C ALA A 413 -37.37 -35.55 -39.46
N THR A 414 -37.21 -34.80 -38.37
CA THR A 414 -37.10 -33.34 -38.29
C THR A 414 -35.73 -32.84 -38.74
N LYS A 415 -35.69 -31.74 -39.51
CA LYS A 415 -34.48 -30.96 -39.78
C LYS A 415 -34.58 -29.60 -39.09
N SER A 416 -33.60 -29.33 -38.23
CA SER A 416 -33.38 -28.05 -37.55
C SER A 416 -32.59 -27.10 -38.46
N SER A 417 -32.98 -25.83 -38.48
CA SER A 417 -32.39 -24.75 -39.29
C SER A 417 -31.57 -23.84 -38.37
N VAL A 418 -30.25 -23.83 -38.56
CA VAL A 418 -29.29 -22.93 -37.91
C VAL A 418 -28.88 -21.85 -38.92
N LEU A 419 -28.94 -20.58 -38.53
CA LEU A 419 -28.36 -19.44 -39.25
C LEU A 419 -26.91 -19.19 -38.79
N PRO A 420 -26.05 -18.60 -39.65
CA PRO A 420 -24.60 -18.81 -39.63
C PRO A 420 -23.84 -17.85 -38.71
N ALA A 421 -22.76 -18.38 -38.13
CA ALA A 421 -21.68 -17.60 -37.55
C ALA A 421 -20.81 -16.98 -38.66
N THR A 422 -20.50 -15.70 -38.51
CA THR A 422 -19.42 -14.97 -39.19
C THR A 422 -18.44 -14.55 -38.09
N GLY A 423 -17.12 -14.57 -38.22
CA GLY A 423 -16.22 -15.02 -39.27
C GLY A 423 -14.85 -15.29 -38.65
N GLU A 424 -14.02 -16.06 -39.36
CA GLU A 424 -12.68 -16.49 -38.96
C GLU A 424 -11.68 -15.32 -38.92
N GLU A 425 -10.90 -15.26 -37.84
CA GLU A 425 -9.66 -14.50 -37.73
C GLU A 425 -8.56 -15.13 -38.59
N THR A 426 -8.01 -14.38 -39.54
CA THR A 426 -6.73 -14.70 -40.15
C THR A 426 -5.59 -14.15 -39.29
N THR A 427 -4.83 -15.07 -38.70
CA THR A 427 -3.58 -14.82 -37.99
C THR A 427 -2.47 -14.45 -38.98
N ALA A 428 -1.85 -13.28 -38.77
CA ALA A 428 -0.59 -12.91 -39.39
C ALA A 428 0.45 -12.65 -38.31
N ALA A 429 1.38 -13.59 -38.17
CA ALA A 429 2.60 -13.44 -37.41
C ALA A 429 3.48 -12.36 -38.04
N ASN A 430 4.02 -11.45 -37.23
CA ASN A 430 5.28 -10.80 -37.56
C ASN A 430 6.13 -10.57 -36.30
N ASN A 431 7.36 -11.01 -36.45
CA ASN A 431 8.42 -11.13 -35.47
C ASN A 431 9.41 -9.98 -35.69
N SER A 432 9.76 -9.21 -34.66
CA SER A 432 10.91 -8.27 -34.53
C SER A 432 10.70 -7.47 -33.24
N GLY A 433 11.63 -7.19 -32.34
CA GLY A 433 13.06 -7.43 -32.28
C GLY A 433 13.57 -6.77 -30.99
N LEU A 434 14.30 -7.55 -30.21
CA LEU A 434 15.33 -7.19 -29.23
C LEU A 434 15.88 -5.74 -29.30
N ILE A 435 15.77 -4.96 -28.21
CA ILE A 435 16.81 -3.99 -27.79
C ILE A 435 16.94 -4.00 -26.26
N LEU A 436 18.14 -4.37 -25.82
CA LEU A 436 18.72 -4.29 -24.49
C LEU A 436 19.39 -2.90 -24.34
N GLY A 437 19.27 -2.23 -23.20
CA GLY A 437 19.97 -0.94 -23.01
C GLY A 437 19.86 -0.36 -21.59
N LEU A 438 20.75 -0.81 -20.70
CA LEU A 438 21.14 -0.15 -19.45
C LEU A 438 21.62 1.29 -19.65
N ALA A 439 21.33 2.19 -18.71
CA ALA A 439 22.35 3.03 -18.01
C ALA A 439 21.72 3.98 -16.98
N ALA A 440 22.32 3.98 -15.79
CA ALA A 440 22.12 4.92 -14.69
C ALA A 440 22.74 6.30 -14.99
N SER A 441 22.27 7.35 -14.29
CA SER A 441 23.10 8.51 -13.91
C SER A 441 22.46 9.36 -12.79
N PHE A 442 23.33 9.73 -11.85
CA PHE A 442 23.19 10.60 -10.69
C PHE A 442 23.13 12.12 -11.02
N LEU A 443 22.82 12.92 -9.97
CA LEU A 443 22.85 14.40 -9.76
C LEU A 443 21.43 14.98 -9.67
N GLY A 444 20.93 15.56 -8.56
CA GLY A 444 21.57 16.31 -7.49
C GLY A 444 21.43 17.82 -7.76
N LEU A 445 20.49 18.52 -7.10
CA LEU A 445 20.70 19.94 -6.75
C LEU A 445 19.74 20.47 -5.68
N PHE A 446 20.35 21.28 -4.82
CA PHE A 446 19.88 21.96 -3.62
C PHE A 446 19.04 23.22 -3.89
N ALA A 447 18.35 23.64 -2.82
CA ALA A 447 18.04 25.01 -2.39
C ALA A 447 16.83 25.76 -3.00
N ALA A 448 15.90 26.13 -2.10
CA ALA A 448 15.68 27.54 -1.75
C ALA A 448 14.89 27.68 -0.45
N ALA A 449 15.57 28.18 0.58
CA ALA A 449 14.96 28.76 1.77
C ALA A 449 14.19 30.04 1.39
N LYS A 450 13.04 30.29 2.02
CA LYS A 450 12.58 31.66 2.24
C LYS A 450 11.99 31.83 3.63
N ARG A 451 12.74 32.58 4.44
CA ARG A 451 12.34 33.23 5.70
C ARG A 451 11.02 33.98 5.49
N ASN A 452 10.10 33.85 6.45
CA ASN A 452 9.19 34.94 6.77
C ASN A 452 9.34 35.24 8.27
N LYS A 453 10.16 36.26 8.57
CA LYS A 453 9.90 37.12 9.72
C LYS A 453 8.81 38.08 9.26
N ARG A 454 7.70 38.12 9.98
CA ARG A 454 6.89 39.33 10.05
C ARG A 454 6.42 39.50 11.49
N ASP A 455 6.61 40.72 11.95
CA ASP A 455 6.36 41.25 13.27
C ASP A 455 4.92 40.99 13.73
N GLU A 456 4.71 40.87 15.05
CA GLU A 456 3.67 41.63 15.75
C GLU A 456 3.74 41.45 17.28
N LYS A 457 3.93 42.62 17.93
CA LYS A 457 3.58 43.06 19.30
C LYS A 457 4.35 42.53 20.51
#